data_AF-A0A957XSL7-F1
#
_entry.id   AF-A0A957XSL7-F1
#
_cell.length_a   1.000
_cell.length_b   1.000
_cell.length_c   1.000
_cell.angle_alpha   90.00
_cell.angle_beta   90.00
_cell.angle_gamma   90.00
#
_symmetry.space_group_name_H-M   'P 1'
#
loop_
_entity.id
_entity.type
_entity.pdbx_description
1 polymer ?
#
loop_
_entity_poly.entity_id
_entity_poly.type
_entity_poly.pdbx_seq_one_letter_code
_entity_poly.pdbx_strand_id
1 'polypeptide(L)'
;GSRYRLIVNAVDVVPTDEPLPRLPVARALWVPRPDFKTGVAAWILAGGAHHTGFSLSVTPEHMEDFATIAGIEYLLIDENTTLADIKKELRWNDVYHHLANGFS
;
A
#
# COMPACT_ATOMS: atom_id res chain seq x y z
N GLY A 1 -11.31 -11.72 9.63
CA GLY A 1 -11.34 -10.24 9.60
C GLY A 1 -12.77 -9.78 9.41
N SER A 2 -13.12 -8.61 9.92
CA SER A 2 -14.47 -8.04 9.81
C SER A 2 -14.68 -7.15 8.57
N ARG A 3 -13.60 -6.86 7.83
CA ARG A 3 -13.58 -5.98 6.65
C ARG A 3 -12.30 -6.21 5.83
N TYR A 4 -12.27 -5.64 4.62
CA TYR A 4 -11.10 -5.59 3.76
C TYR A 4 -10.46 -4.19 3.80
N ARG A 5 -9.15 -4.12 3.53
CA ARG A 5 -8.37 -2.90 3.32
C ARG A 5 -7.55 -3.08 2.04
N LEU A 6 -7.65 -2.15 1.11
CA LEU A 6 -6.79 -2.03 -0.04
C LEU A 6 -5.63 -1.09 0.32
N ILE A 7 -4.41 -1.63 0.34
CA ILE A 7 -3.20 -0.87 0.60
C ILE A 7 -2.49 -0.68 -0.73
N VAL A 8 -2.24 0.57 -1.10
CA VAL A 8 -1.51 0.94 -2.31
C VAL A 8 -0.23 1.65 -1.91
N ASN A 9 0.89 1.20 -2.48
CA ASN A 9 2.19 1.80 -2.23
C ASN A 9 2.77 2.30 -3.56
N ALA A 10 2.97 3.61 -3.67
CA ALA A 10 3.64 4.21 -4.80
C ALA A 10 5.13 3.84 -4.76
N VAL A 11 5.63 3.32 -5.87
CA VAL A 11 7.01 2.87 -5.99
C VAL A 11 7.62 3.37 -7.30
N ASP A 12 8.91 3.64 -7.27
CA ASP A 12 9.69 4.00 -8.45
C ASP A 12 10.47 2.77 -8.91
N VAL A 13 10.24 2.31 -10.15
CA VAL A 13 11.03 1.21 -10.73
C VAL A 13 12.42 1.72 -11.07
N VAL A 14 13.43 0.97 -10.65
CA VAL A 14 14.84 1.32 -10.86
C VAL A 14 15.56 0.18 -11.59
N PRO A 15 16.57 0.50 -12.41
CA PRO A 15 17.42 -0.52 -13.01
C PRO A 15 18.25 -1.24 -11.94
N THR A 16 18.74 -2.44 -12.27
CA THR A 16 19.76 -3.12 -11.45
C THR A 16 21.13 -2.49 -11.70
N ASP A 17 21.89 -2.24 -10.63
CA ASP A 17 23.24 -1.67 -10.74
C ASP A 17 24.22 -2.58 -11.49
N GLU A 18 24.05 -3.90 -11.35
CA GLU A 18 24.93 -4.91 -11.95
C GLU A 18 24.12 -6.08 -12.55
N PRO A 19 24.67 -6.82 -13.54
CA PRO A 19 24.06 -8.03 -14.04
C PRO A 19 23.86 -9.07 -12.93
N LEU A 20 22.73 -9.78 -12.95
CA LEU A 20 22.40 -10.86 -12.01
C LEU A 20 22.44 -12.23 -12.73
N PRO A 21 23.62 -12.73 -13.15
CA PRO A 21 23.74 -13.89 -14.05
C PRO A 21 23.29 -15.22 -13.42
N ARG A 22 23.19 -15.28 -12.09
CA ARG A 22 22.78 -16.49 -11.34
C ARG A 22 21.34 -16.43 -10.84
N LEU A 23 20.59 -15.36 -11.11
CA LEU A 23 19.19 -15.25 -10.70
C LEU A 23 18.31 -15.89 -11.79
N PRO A 24 17.74 -17.09 -11.58
CA PRO A 24 17.11 -17.87 -12.65
C PRO A 24 15.65 -17.45 -12.93
N VAL A 25 15.25 -16.28 -12.44
CA VAL A 25 13.87 -15.78 -12.49
C VAL A 25 13.83 -14.34 -12.98
N ALA A 26 12.73 -13.96 -13.62
CA ALA A 26 12.42 -12.56 -13.88
C ALA A 26 12.28 -11.80 -12.55
N ARG A 27 12.65 -10.53 -12.56
CA ARG A 27 12.57 -9.66 -11.38
C ARG A 27 12.18 -8.25 -11.75
N ALA A 28 11.52 -7.57 -10.84
CA ALA A 28 11.41 -6.12 -10.83
C ALA A 28 12.23 -5.60 -9.64
N LEU A 29 12.82 -4.41 -9.80
CA LEU A 29 13.48 -3.70 -8.71
C LEU A 29 12.83 -2.33 -8.60
N TRP A 30 12.51 -1.93 -7.37
CA TRP A 30 11.81 -0.68 -7.10
C TRP A 30 12.20 -0.13 -5.74
N VAL A 31 12.03 1.18 -5.59
CA VAL A 31 12.16 1.90 -4.32
C VAL A 31 10.78 2.41 -3.93
N PRO A 32 10.26 2.06 -2.74
CA PRO A 32 8.97 2.59 -2.31
C PRO A 32 9.11 4.04 -1.86
N ARG A 33 8.06 4.83 -2.09
CA ARG A 33 7.95 6.18 -1.58
C ARG A 33 7.45 6.17 -0.12
N PRO A 34 7.76 7.21 0.68
CA PRO A 34 8.68 8.31 0.36
C PRO A 34 10.15 7.88 0.40
N ASP A 35 10.43 6.80 1.14
CA ASP A 35 11.74 6.15 1.21
C ASP A 35 11.55 4.70 1.68
N PHE A 36 12.60 3.87 1.52
CA PHE A 36 12.54 2.44 1.89
C PHE A 36 12.10 2.20 3.33
N LYS A 37 12.64 2.95 4.29
CA LYS A 37 12.38 2.73 5.71
C LYS A 37 10.94 3.13 6.05
N THR A 38 10.49 4.28 5.57
CA THR A 38 9.14 4.80 5.85
C THR A 38 8.08 3.97 5.13
N GLY A 39 8.25 3.71 3.83
CA GLY A 39 7.27 2.95 3.03
C GLY A 39 7.09 1.52 3.55
N VAL A 40 8.17 0.82 3.88
CA VAL A 40 8.10 -0.54 4.45
C VAL A 40 7.49 -0.52 5.85
N ALA A 41 7.85 0.44 6.70
CA ALA A 41 7.26 0.54 8.03
C ALA A 41 5.75 0.86 7.97
N ALA A 42 5.32 1.74 7.07
CA ALA A 42 3.91 2.03 6.83
C ALA A 42 3.15 0.78 6.36
N TRP A 43 3.72 0.02 5.43
CA TRP A 43 3.13 -1.24 4.94
C TRP A 43 2.92 -2.26 6.06
N ILE A 44 3.94 -2.44 6.92
CA ILE A 44 3.87 -3.34 8.08
C ILE A 44 2.80 -2.86 9.07
N LEU A 45 2.77 -1.57 9.38
CA LEU A 45 1.76 -0.99 10.29
C LEU A 45 0.33 -1.16 9.76
N ALA A 46 0.15 -1.05 8.45
CA ALA A 46 -1.14 -1.23 7.78
C ALA A 46 -1.58 -2.70 7.71
N GLY A 47 -0.68 -3.65 7.99
CA GLY A 47 -0.92 -5.08 7.89
C GLY A 47 -0.85 -5.62 6.46
N GLY A 48 -0.04 -5.00 5.60
CA GLY A 48 0.08 -5.37 4.19
C GLY A 48 0.70 -6.75 3.98
N ALA A 49 0.19 -7.47 2.96
CA ALA A 49 0.68 -8.79 2.60
C ALA A 49 2.06 -8.75 1.93
N HIS A 50 2.75 -9.90 1.89
CA HIS A 50 3.99 -10.07 1.13
C HIS A 50 3.73 -10.28 -0.38
N HIS A 51 2.55 -10.78 -0.75
CA HIS A 51 2.11 -10.85 -2.14
C HIS A 51 1.43 -9.54 -2.53
N THR A 52 1.82 -8.98 -3.67
CA THR A 52 1.27 -7.75 -4.23
C THR A 52 0.95 -7.92 -5.71
N GLY A 53 0.02 -7.12 -6.21
CA GLY A 53 -0.10 -6.83 -7.64
C GLY A 53 0.83 -5.67 -7.99
N PHE A 54 1.64 -5.82 -9.03
CA PHE A 54 2.53 -4.77 -9.53
C PHE A 54 2.03 -4.25 -10.88
N SER A 55 1.98 -2.92 -11.06
CA SER A 55 1.50 -2.30 -12.29
C SER A 55 2.23 -1.01 -12.61
N LEU A 56 2.51 -0.79 -13.90
CA LEU A 56 3.05 0.47 -14.44
C LEU A 56 1.96 1.37 -15.04
N SER A 57 0.75 0.84 -15.23
CA SER A 57 -0.35 1.53 -15.94
C SER A 57 -1.48 1.94 -15.01
N VAL A 58 -1.60 1.29 -13.85
CA VAL A 58 -2.63 1.58 -12.87
C VAL A 58 -2.10 2.63 -11.90
N THR A 59 -2.80 3.74 -11.76
CA THR A 59 -2.46 4.84 -10.86
C THR A 59 -3.09 4.61 -9.47
N PRO A 60 -2.58 5.31 -8.43
CA PRO A 60 -3.25 5.33 -7.13
C PRO A 60 -4.72 5.77 -7.21
N GLU A 61 -5.03 6.78 -8.02
CA GLU A 61 -6.40 7.28 -8.25
C GLU A 61 -7.34 6.19 -8.77
N HIS A 62 -6.91 5.38 -9.77
CA HIS A 62 -7.72 4.25 -10.24
C HIS A 62 -8.05 3.25 -9.12
N MET A 63 -7.12 3.04 -8.18
CA MET A 63 -7.31 2.11 -7.07
C MET A 63 -8.18 2.70 -5.96
N GLU A 64 -8.10 4.01 -5.72
CA GLU A 64 -8.97 4.75 -4.82
C GLU A 64 -10.42 4.74 -5.30
N ASP A 65 -10.64 4.99 -6.59
CA ASP A 65 -11.95 4.89 -7.23
C ASP A 65 -12.52 3.48 -7.08
N PHE A 66 -11.70 2.46 -7.36
CA PHE A 66 -12.11 1.06 -7.18
C PHE A 66 -12.50 0.76 -5.74
N ALA A 67 -11.71 1.18 -4.75
CA ALA A 67 -12.01 0.96 -3.35
C ALA A 67 -13.31 1.65 -2.92
N THR A 68 -13.55 2.86 -3.43
CA THR A 68 -14.77 3.62 -3.19
C THR A 68 -16.00 2.90 -3.76
N ILE A 69 -15.93 2.45 -5.02
CA ILE A 69 -17.01 1.67 -5.67
C ILE A 69 -17.27 0.36 -4.92
N ALA A 70 -16.21 -0.31 -4.46
CA ALA A 70 -16.31 -1.58 -3.73
C ALA A 70 -16.69 -1.44 -2.26
N GLY A 71 -16.71 -0.22 -1.70
CA GLY A 71 -16.94 0.03 -0.28
C GLY A 71 -15.84 -0.52 0.63
N ILE A 72 -14.59 -0.53 0.16
CA ILE A 72 -13.42 -1.07 0.86
C ILE A 72 -12.57 0.10 1.37
N GLU A 73 -11.95 -0.04 2.56
CA GLU A 73 -11.00 0.96 3.05
C GLU A 73 -9.82 1.08 2.07
N TYR A 74 -9.51 2.29 1.65
CA TYR A 74 -8.32 2.62 0.89
C TYR A 74 -7.26 3.24 1.79
N LEU A 75 -6.00 2.81 1.64
CA LEU A 75 -4.85 3.41 2.30
C LEU A 75 -3.72 3.59 1.29
N LEU A 76 -3.31 4.84 1.07
CA LEU A 76 -2.21 5.20 0.19
C LEU A 76 -0.91 5.43 0.98
N ILE A 77 0.18 4.87 0.48
CA ILE A 77 1.55 5.15 0.90
C ILE A 77 2.27 5.77 -0.32
N ASP A 78 2.70 7.02 -0.18
CA ASP A 78 3.27 7.86 -1.24
C ASP A 78 4.38 8.79 -0.72
N GLU A 79 4.84 9.72 -1.55
CA GLU A 79 5.86 10.73 -1.20
C GLU A 79 5.49 11.64 -0.03
N ASN A 80 4.21 11.81 0.28
CA ASN A 80 3.73 12.71 1.35
C ASN A 80 3.52 11.96 2.68
N THR A 81 3.71 10.64 2.67
CA THR A 81 3.37 9.79 3.79
C THR A 81 4.31 9.97 4.97
N THR A 82 3.75 10.16 6.17
CA THR A 82 4.48 10.04 7.44
C THR A 82 3.94 8.88 8.28
N LEU A 83 4.80 8.22 9.05
CA LEU A 83 4.37 7.14 9.95
C LEU A 83 3.39 7.63 11.04
N ALA A 84 3.45 8.92 11.40
CA ALA A 84 2.52 9.49 12.37
C ALA A 84 1.11 9.57 11.78
N ASP A 85 1.00 9.94 10.51
CA ASP A 85 -0.29 10.09 9.83
C ASP A 85 -0.91 8.74 9.49
N ILE A 86 -0.12 7.78 8.99
CA ILE A 86 -0.58 6.39 8.82
C ILE A 86 -1.19 5.84 10.12
N LYS A 87 -0.51 6.03 11.26
CA LYS A 87 -1.04 5.58 12.55
C LYS A 87 -2.35 6.26 12.94
N LYS A 88 -2.53 7.55 12.60
CA LYS A 88 -3.78 8.28 12.89
C LYS A 88 -4.89 7.78 11.98
N GLU A 89 -4.62 7.69 10.68
CA GLU A 89 -5.56 7.26 9.65
C GLU A 89 -6.08 5.85 9.92
N LEU A 90 -5.19 4.89 10.22
CA LEU A 90 -5.58 3.54 10.60
C LEU A 90 -6.56 3.52 11.78
N ARG A 91 -6.32 4.33 12.82
CA ARG A 91 -7.22 4.43 13.98
C ARG A 91 -8.56 5.08 13.62
N TRP A 92 -8.55 6.14 12.81
CA TRP A 92 -9.77 6.82 12.38
C TRP A 92 -10.63 5.92 11.50
N ASN A 93 -10.01 5.21 10.56
CA ASN A 93 -10.67 4.28 9.67
C ASN A 93 -11.25 3.08 10.45
N ASP A 94 -10.53 2.56 11.44
CA ASP A 94 -11.05 1.49 12.31
C ASP A 94 -12.33 1.92 13.04
N VAL A 95 -12.38 3.15 13.57
CA VAL A 95 -13.58 3.69 14.20
C VAL A 95 -14.69 3.89 13.17
N TYR A 96 -14.40 4.52 12.04
CA TYR A 96 -15.39 4.77 10.98
C TYR A 96 -16.03 3.48 10.49
N HIS A 97 -15.24 2.46 10.15
CA HIS A 97 -15.75 1.19 9.64
C HIS A 97 -16.40 0.32 10.72
N HIS A 98 -16.04 0.49 12.00
CA HIS A 98 -16.77 -0.16 13.09
C HIS A 98 -18.16 0.46 13.28
N LEU A 99 -18.28 1.79 13.19
CA LEU A 99 -19.56 2.49 13.30
C LEU A 99 -20.45 2.30 12.07
N ALA A 100 -19.88 2.33 10.86
CA ALA A 100 -20.61 2.19 9.61
C ALA A 100 -21.26 0.81 9.45
N ASN A 101 -20.69 -0.23 10.06
CA ASN A 101 -21.26 -1.58 10.07
C ASN A 101 -22.33 -1.78 11.16
N GLY A 102 -22.62 -0.74 11.96
CA GLY A 102 -23.57 -0.78 13.08
C GLY A 102 -23.03 -1.53 14.30
N PHE A 103 -23.57 -1.22 15.49
CA PHE A 103 -23.35 -2.04 16.68
C PHE A 103 -24.11 -3.37 16.50
N SER A 104 -23.45 -4.39 15.97
CA SER A 104 -23.95 -5.77 16.02
C SER A 104 -23.59 -6.43 17.35
#